data_AF-A0A3D0ZBQ1-F1
#
_entry.id   AF-A0A3D0ZBQ1-F1
#
_cell.length_a   1.000
_cell.length_b   1.000
_cell.length_c   1.000
_cell.angle_alpha   90.00
_cell.angle_beta   90.00
_cell.angle_gamma   90.00
#
_symmetry.space_group_name_H-M   'P 1'
#
loop_
_entity.id
_entity.type
_entity.pdbx_description
1 polymer ?
#
loop_
_entity_poly.entity_id
_entity_poly.type
_entity_poly.pdbx_seq_one_letter_code
_entity_poly.pdbx_strand_id
1 'polypeptide(L)'
;NDPRFKRFGLAPKTKADYAFLLHDLYHLKPDGIMAIVLPHGVLFRGDPESPDGEGKIRRNLIEGNNIDTIIGLPSNIFFGTGIPTIIMILKQKRSKTDVLFIDASKGFLKEGKNNVLRASDIKKITDTVNNRIEIEKYSRIVSREEIRANTYNLNIPRYVDSSPAAETWDIYASMFGGIPKSEIESLHNYWRALPNLKDVLFTDNDTPYVSIKTENIKQTINENEDIKKLAKKVKSSFKDFRDFLKIELIEKTDNVNLSQEETTISDDIFKRLKNIPLVDKYKAYQALDDEWQIISSDIEIIQSEGFESTKIVDPNMVMKKKDGKEVEIQEGWKGRIIPFELVRKTLLKKESDALELKERHKEEMASSLEEIIESLPEEEKE
;
A
#
# COMPACT_ATOMS: atom_id res chain seq x y z
N ASN A 1 -44.81 -6.34 9.85
CA ASN A 1 -44.56 -7.52 10.69
C ASN A 1 -43.49 -8.47 10.14
N ASP A 2 -42.75 -8.11 9.10
CA ASP A 2 -41.61 -8.91 8.63
C ASP A 2 -40.51 -8.95 9.72
N PRO A 3 -40.04 -10.14 10.15
CA PRO A 3 -39.05 -10.28 11.21
C PRO A 3 -37.71 -9.62 10.89
N ARG A 4 -37.35 -9.47 9.61
CA ARG A 4 -36.09 -8.84 9.16
C ARG A 4 -35.99 -7.38 9.60
N PHE A 5 -37.12 -6.66 9.56
CA PHE A 5 -37.15 -5.21 9.78
C PHE A 5 -37.72 -4.81 11.14
N LYS A 6 -38.48 -5.72 11.79
CA LYS A 6 -39.24 -5.42 13.01
C LYS A 6 -38.38 -4.84 14.14
N ARG A 7 -37.14 -5.31 14.29
CA ARG A 7 -36.21 -4.87 15.35
C ARG A 7 -35.57 -3.50 15.08
N PHE A 8 -35.42 -3.11 13.82
CA PHE A 8 -34.57 -1.98 13.44
C PHE A 8 -35.34 -0.81 12.84
N GLY A 9 -36.46 -1.06 12.17
CA GLY A 9 -37.19 -0.07 11.38
C GLY A 9 -37.18 -0.41 9.89
N LEU A 10 -37.87 0.41 9.11
CA LEU A 10 -38.01 0.21 7.67
C LEU A 10 -37.22 1.29 6.91
N ALA A 11 -36.49 0.87 5.89
CA ALA A 11 -35.76 1.79 5.02
C ALA A 11 -36.74 2.67 4.20
N PRO A 12 -36.37 3.92 3.86
CA PRO A 12 -37.19 4.78 3.03
C PRO A 12 -37.43 4.20 1.63
N LYS A 13 -38.59 4.51 1.01
CA LYS A 13 -38.94 4.00 -0.34
C LYS A 13 -37.90 4.35 -1.43
N THR A 14 -37.20 5.48 -1.28
CA THR A 14 -36.23 5.97 -2.26
C THR A 14 -34.80 5.48 -2.02
N LYS A 15 -34.53 4.80 -0.89
CA LYS A 15 -33.19 4.37 -0.45
C LYS A 15 -33.26 2.96 0.15
N ALA A 16 -32.82 1.98 -0.62
CA ALA A 16 -32.90 0.57 -0.24
C ALA A 16 -31.66 0.04 0.50
N ASP A 17 -30.62 0.86 0.70
CA ASP A 17 -29.31 0.44 1.26
C ASP A 17 -29.46 -0.36 2.57
N TYR A 18 -30.21 0.20 3.54
CA TYR A 18 -30.46 -0.48 4.81
C TYR A 18 -31.39 -1.69 4.69
N ALA A 19 -32.24 -1.79 3.66
CA ALA A 19 -33.09 -2.96 3.48
C ALA A 19 -32.25 -4.19 3.13
N PHE A 20 -31.23 -4.04 2.29
CA PHE A 20 -30.25 -5.09 1.98
C PHE A 20 -29.43 -5.45 3.21
N LEU A 21 -28.86 -4.46 3.90
CA LEU A 21 -28.08 -4.70 5.13
C LEU A 21 -28.88 -5.49 6.17
N LEU A 22 -30.13 -5.10 6.43
CA LEU A 22 -30.98 -5.77 7.41
C LEU A 22 -31.41 -7.18 6.96
N HIS A 23 -31.61 -7.38 5.66
CA HIS A 23 -31.88 -8.70 5.10
C HIS A 23 -30.71 -9.65 5.32
N ASP A 24 -29.50 -9.23 4.96
CA ASP A 24 -28.28 -10.04 5.10
C ASP A 24 -27.98 -10.31 6.57
N LEU A 25 -28.10 -9.30 7.44
CA LEU A 25 -27.90 -9.45 8.88
C LEU A 25 -28.86 -10.47 9.47
N TYR A 26 -30.12 -10.50 9.03
CA TYR A 26 -31.11 -11.49 9.50
C TYR A 26 -30.70 -12.94 9.17
N HIS A 27 -30.06 -13.18 8.02
CA HIS A 27 -29.60 -14.50 7.61
C HIS A 27 -28.24 -14.89 8.17
N LEU A 28 -27.57 -13.98 8.88
CA LEU A 28 -26.28 -14.24 9.50
C LEU A 28 -26.43 -15.18 10.71
N LYS A 29 -25.55 -16.19 10.79
CA LYS A 29 -25.43 -17.06 11.98
C LYS A 29 -25.04 -16.23 13.22
N PRO A 30 -25.32 -16.71 14.45
CA PRO A 30 -24.97 -15.98 15.67
C PRO A 30 -23.49 -15.61 15.81
N ASP A 31 -22.60 -16.48 15.34
CA ASP A 31 -21.13 -16.35 15.28
C ASP A 31 -20.62 -15.90 13.91
N GLY A 32 -21.53 -15.64 12.96
CA GLY A 32 -21.19 -15.23 11.61
C GLY A 32 -20.65 -13.79 11.56
N ILE A 33 -19.84 -13.54 10.53
CA ILE A 33 -19.33 -12.21 10.18
C ILE A 33 -19.89 -11.85 8.82
N MET A 34 -20.52 -10.67 8.73
CA MET A 34 -21.01 -10.10 7.49
C MET A 34 -20.15 -8.89 7.13
N ALA A 35 -19.75 -8.78 5.87
CA ALA A 35 -19.13 -7.58 5.32
C ALA A 35 -19.98 -7.11 4.12
N ILE A 36 -20.40 -5.84 4.14
CA ILE A 36 -21.23 -5.27 3.07
C ILE A 36 -20.63 -3.94 2.59
N VAL A 37 -20.62 -3.75 1.27
CA VAL A 37 -20.22 -2.48 0.65
C VAL A 37 -21.42 -1.56 0.54
N LEU A 38 -21.30 -0.33 1.05
CA LEU A 38 -22.37 0.67 1.03
C LEU A 38 -21.84 2.05 0.65
N PRO A 39 -22.69 2.96 0.13
CA PRO A 39 -22.33 4.38 0.00
C PRO A 39 -22.20 5.05 1.38
N HIS A 40 -21.38 6.10 1.49
CA HIS A 40 -21.18 6.84 2.74
C HIS A 40 -22.47 7.38 3.38
N GLY A 41 -23.50 7.67 2.59
CA GLY A 41 -24.74 8.26 3.09
C GLY A 41 -25.42 7.45 4.21
N VAL A 42 -25.26 6.12 4.24
CA VAL A 42 -25.84 5.29 5.31
C VAL A 42 -25.33 5.67 6.70
N LEU A 43 -24.13 6.26 6.79
CA LEU A 43 -23.48 6.64 8.04
C LEU A 43 -24.11 7.84 8.75
N PHE A 44 -24.79 8.73 8.01
CA PHE A 44 -25.21 10.02 8.56
C PHE A 44 -26.59 10.49 8.09
N ARG A 45 -27.19 9.90 7.04
CA ARG A 45 -28.50 10.31 6.54
C ARG A 45 -29.61 9.98 7.53
N GLY A 46 -30.61 10.87 7.59
CA GLY A 46 -31.79 10.72 8.44
C GLY A 46 -31.51 11.06 9.91
N ASP A 47 -32.51 11.68 10.53
CA ASP A 47 -32.52 12.00 11.95
C ASP A 47 -32.65 10.70 12.79
N PRO A 48 -31.70 10.41 13.70
CA PRO A 48 -31.77 9.27 14.62
C PRO A 48 -32.99 9.26 15.54
N GLU A 49 -33.55 10.42 15.86
CA GLU A 49 -34.70 10.54 16.76
C GLU A 49 -36.03 10.48 16.02
N SER A 50 -36.01 10.48 14.69
CA SER A 50 -37.19 10.25 13.87
C SER A 50 -37.82 8.88 14.15
N PRO A 51 -39.17 8.77 14.18
CA PRO A 51 -39.85 7.48 14.39
C PRO A 51 -39.63 6.49 13.24
N ASP A 52 -39.16 6.95 12.09
CA ASP A 52 -38.87 6.18 10.89
C ASP A 52 -37.65 6.72 10.12
N GLY A 53 -37.14 5.93 9.18
CA GLY A 53 -36.00 6.30 8.34
C GLY A 53 -34.65 5.71 8.77
N GLU A 54 -33.60 6.09 8.03
CA GLU A 54 -32.26 5.51 8.14
C GLU A 54 -31.59 5.80 9.50
N GLY A 55 -31.86 6.97 10.10
CA GLY A 55 -31.32 7.35 11.41
C GLY A 55 -31.74 6.39 12.53
N LYS A 56 -33.02 6.04 12.59
CA LYS A 56 -33.55 5.06 13.54
C LYS A 56 -32.93 3.68 13.36
N ILE A 57 -32.78 3.22 12.11
CA ILE A 57 -32.15 1.93 11.80
C ILE A 57 -30.72 1.92 12.31
N ARG A 58 -29.95 2.97 12.02
CA ARG A 58 -28.57 3.14 12.47
C ARG A 58 -28.45 3.13 14.00
N ARG A 59 -29.32 3.89 14.68
CA ARG A 59 -29.41 3.86 16.15
C ARG A 59 -29.63 2.44 16.67
N ASN A 60 -30.62 1.74 16.12
CA ASN A 60 -30.97 0.40 16.57
C ASN A 60 -29.87 -0.65 16.27
N LEU A 61 -29.08 -0.47 15.20
CA LEU A 61 -27.91 -1.31 14.92
C LEU A 61 -26.77 -1.08 15.92
N ILE A 62 -26.53 0.17 16.33
CA ILE A 62 -25.54 0.52 17.36
C ILE A 62 -25.99 0.01 18.73
N GLU A 63 -27.23 0.28 19.12
CA GLU A 63 -27.80 -0.18 20.40
C GLU A 63 -27.93 -1.70 20.45
N GLY A 64 -28.24 -2.32 19.32
CA GLY A 64 -28.27 -3.77 19.12
C GLY A 64 -26.90 -4.44 19.07
N ASN A 65 -25.82 -3.65 19.20
CA ASN A 65 -24.44 -4.10 19.18
C ASN A 65 -24.05 -4.87 17.91
N ASN A 66 -24.55 -4.45 16.74
CA ASN A 66 -24.41 -5.19 15.49
C ASN A 66 -23.27 -4.71 14.58
N ILE A 67 -22.88 -3.44 14.65
CA ILE A 67 -21.82 -2.87 13.80
C ILE A 67 -20.48 -3.08 14.48
N ASP A 68 -19.58 -3.86 13.88
CA ASP A 68 -18.26 -4.19 14.43
C ASP A 68 -17.17 -3.20 14.01
N THR A 69 -17.12 -2.91 12.71
CA THR A 69 -16.08 -2.10 12.09
C THR A 69 -16.65 -1.35 10.87
N ILE A 70 -16.20 -0.12 10.64
CA ILE A 70 -16.51 0.70 9.47
C ILE A 70 -15.20 1.09 8.80
N ILE A 71 -15.07 0.74 7.52
CA ILE A 71 -13.86 0.97 6.72
C ILE A 71 -14.21 1.91 5.57
N GLY A 72 -13.63 3.10 5.55
CA GLY A 72 -13.74 4.05 4.44
C GLY A 72 -12.79 3.68 3.31
N LEU A 73 -13.32 3.44 2.12
CA LEU A 73 -12.53 3.13 0.92
C LEU A 73 -12.17 4.40 0.14
N PRO A 74 -11.13 4.34 -0.70
CA PRO A 74 -10.85 5.38 -1.69
C PRO A 74 -12.05 5.65 -2.60
N SER A 75 -12.20 6.91 -3.05
CA SER A 75 -13.10 7.27 -4.15
C SER A 75 -12.64 6.62 -5.46
N ASN A 76 -13.50 6.60 -6.48
CA ASN A 76 -13.19 6.06 -7.82
C ASN A 76 -12.64 4.61 -7.84
N ILE A 77 -12.97 3.79 -6.85
CA ILE A 77 -12.57 2.36 -6.82
C ILE A 77 -13.52 1.48 -7.66
N PHE A 78 -14.78 1.88 -7.78
CA PHE A 78 -15.80 1.15 -8.53
C PHE A 78 -15.97 1.74 -9.92
N PHE A 79 -16.10 0.86 -10.92
CA PHE A 79 -16.46 1.28 -12.28
C PHE A 79 -17.84 1.95 -12.29
N GLY A 80 -17.96 3.06 -13.02
CA GLY A 80 -19.24 3.75 -13.22
C GLY A 80 -19.66 4.72 -12.11
N THR A 81 -18.92 4.84 -11.00
CA THR A 81 -19.18 5.87 -9.98
C THR A 81 -17.90 6.33 -9.30
N GLY A 82 -17.78 7.66 -9.12
CA GLY A 82 -16.67 8.24 -8.37
C GLY A 82 -16.90 8.36 -6.86
N ILE A 83 -18.08 7.95 -6.39
CA ILE A 83 -18.49 8.17 -5.00
C ILE A 83 -17.64 7.29 -4.07
N PRO A 84 -17.11 7.84 -2.96
CA PRO A 84 -16.46 7.04 -1.94
C PRO A 84 -17.46 6.10 -1.26
N THR A 85 -17.00 4.88 -1.00
CA THR A 85 -17.80 3.80 -0.42
C THR A 85 -17.21 3.38 0.93
N ILE A 86 -17.96 2.57 1.66
CA ILE A 86 -17.51 1.93 2.88
C ILE A 86 -17.67 0.42 2.79
N ILE A 87 -16.87 -0.30 3.58
CA ILE A 87 -17.19 -1.66 4.00
C ILE A 87 -17.66 -1.57 5.46
N MET A 88 -18.85 -2.08 5.74
CA MET A 88 -19.35 -2.24 7.09
C MET A 88 -19.28 -3.71 7.48
N ILE A 89 -18.59 -4.01 8.57
CA ILE A 89 -18.53 -5.34 9.16
C ILE A 89 -19.58 -5.43 10.26
N LEU A 90 -20.48 -6.41 10.16
CA LEU A 90 -21.55 -6.65 11.11
C LEU A 90 -21.47 -8.05 11.71
N LYS A 91 -21.93 -8.18 12.95
CA LYS A 91 -22.04 -9.44 13.69
C LYS A 91 -23.39 -9.50 14.40
N GLN A 92 -23.95 -10.70 14.54
CA GLN A 92 -25.19 -10.89 15.31
C GLN A 92 -24.95 -10.77 16.81
N LYS A 93 -23.86 -11.38 17.29
CA LYS A 93 -23.41 -11.31 18.68
C LYS A 93 -21.93 -10.97 18.71
N ARG A 94 -21.56 -10.04 19.59
CA ARG A 94 -20.17 -9.66 19.82
C ARG A 94 -19.98 -9.23 21.27
N SER A 95 -18.78 -9.47 21.79
CA SER A 95 -18.42 -9.19 23.20
C SER A 95 -18.12 -7.71 23.44
N LYS A 96 -17.48 -7.04 22.48
CA LYS A 96 -17.15 -5.61 22.54
C LYS A 96 -18.30 -4.76 22.05
N THR A 97 -18.51 -3.61 22.68
CA THR A 97 -19.55 -2.65 22.29
C THR A 97 -19.05 -1.46 21.49
N ASP A 98 -17.73 -1.28 21.43
CA ASP A 98 -17.05 -0.26 20.62
C ASP A 98 -17.18 -0.53 19.12
N VAL A 99 -16.97 0.48 18.28
CA VAL A 99 -16.89 0.35 16.82
C VAL A 99 -15.49 0.77 16.38
N LEU A 100 -14.84 -0.05 15.55
CA LEU A 100 -13.57 0.32 14.95
C LEU A 100 -13.84 1.13 13.68
N PHE A 101 -13.30 2.34 13.62
CA PHE A 101 -13.31 3.16 12.42
C PHE A 101 -11.94 3.09 11.75
N ILE A 102 -11.94 2.89 10.44
CA ILE A 102 -10.73 2.88 9.60
C ILE A 102 -10.97 3.84 8.43
N ASP A 103 -10.07 4.80 8.24
CA ASP A 103 -10.01 5.63 7.04
C ASP A 103 -8.89 5.14 6.12
N ALA A 104 -9.25 4.30 5.15
CA ALA A 104 -8.34 3.82 4.11
C ALA A 104 -8.44 4.64 2.81
N SER A 105 -9.09 5.81 2.84
CA SER A 105 -9.34 6.63 1.63
C SER A 105 -8.07 7.07 0.90
N LYS A 106 -6.93 7.09 1.59
CA LYS A 106 -5.61 7.53 1.06
C LYS A 106 -4.70 6.39 0.61
N GLY A 107 -5.03 5.14 0.93
CA GLY A 107 -4.20 3.98 0.58
C GLY A 107 -4.63 3.39 -0.76
N PHE A 108 -4.07 3.89 -1.87
CA PHE A 108 -4.36 3.37 -3.20
C PHE A 108 -3.24 3.70 -4.19
N LEU A 109 -3.22 2.96 -5.30
CA LEU A 109 -2.52 3.32 -6.53
C LEU A 109 -3.50 3.95 -7.51
N LYS A 110 -3.12 5.08 -8.11
CA LYS A 110 -3.93 5.72 -9.14
C LYS A 110 -3.63 5.08 -10.50
N GLU A 111 -4.64 4.48 -11.11
CA GLU A 111 -4.54 3.83 -12.42
C GLU A 111 -5.54 4.47 -13.40
N GLY A 112 -5.02 5.36 -14.23
CA GLY A 112 -5.85 6.18 -15.12
C GLY A 112 -6.84 7.05 -14.34
N LYS A 113 -8.15 6.76 -14.51
CA LYS A 113 -9.25 7.47 -13.82
C LYS A 113 -9.68 6.79 -12.52
N ASN A 114 -9.30 5.53 -12.32
CA ASN A 114 -9.72 4.73 -11.19
C ASN A 114 -8.60 4.62 -10.15
N ASN A 115 -8.99 4.31 -8.92
CA ASN A 115 -8.07 4.01 -7.84
C ASN A 115 -8.11 2.50 -7.57
N VAL A 116 -6.95 1.89 -7.38
CA VAL A 116 -6.80 0.46 -7.13
C VAL A 116 -6.16 0.26 -5.77
N LEU A 117 -6.73 -0.62 -4.94
CA LEU A 117 -6.10 -1.04 -3.69
C LEU A 117 -4.96 -2.01 -4.02
N ARG A 118 -3.75 -1.70 -3.55
CA ARG A 118 -2.63 -2.64 -3.67
C ARG A 118 -2.75 -3.70 -2.57
N ALA A 119 -2.03 -4.82 -2.70
CA ALA A 119 -2.01 -5.84 -1.66
C ALA A 119 -1.57 -5.31 -0.29
N SER A 120 -0.61 -4.39 -0.27
CA SER A 120 -0.19 -3.69 0.94
C SER A 120 -1.29 -2.87 1.61
N ASP A 121 -2.15 -2.21 0.83
CA ASP A 121 -3.29 -1.46 1.37
C ASP A 121 -4.32 -2.42 1.98
N ILE A 122 -4.61 -3.53 1.30
CA ILE A 122 -5.52 -4.59 1.77
C ILE A 122 -4.98 -5.26 3.04
N LYS A 123 -3.69 -5.61 3.05
CA LYS A 123 -3.01 -6.22 4.21
C LYS A 123 -3.04 -5.29 5.42
N LYS A 124 -2.80 -3.99 5.22
CA LYS A 124 -2.90 -3.00 6.30
C LYS A 124 -4.32 -2.91 6.87
N ILE A 125 -5.35 -2.87 6.01
CA ILE A 125 -6.75 -2.86 6.45
C ILE A 125 -7.05 -4.14 7.24
N THR A 126 -6.76 -5.31 6.68
CA THR A 126 -7.06 -6.60 7.30
C THR A 126 -6.34 -6.80 8.63
N ASP A 127 -5.05 -6.48 8.73
CA ASP A 127 -4.29 -6.51 9.99
C ASP A 127 -4.90 -5.59 11.03
N THR A 128 -5.34 -4.40 10.63
CA THR A 128 -5.97 -3.40 11.52
C THR A 128 -7.31 -3.90 12.04
N VAL A 129 -8.13 -4.53 11.18
CA VAL A 129 -9.42 -5.13 11.57
C VAL A 129 -9.23 -6.31 12.51
N ASN A 130 -8.40 -7.27 12.11
CA ASN A 130 -8.21 -8.54 12.82
C ASN A 130 -7.62 -8.33 14.22
N ASN A 131 -6.66 -7.41 14.35
CA ASN A 131 -6.00 -7.12 15.60
C ASN A 131 -6.61 -5.92 16.37
N ARG A 132 -7.59 -5.22 15.79
CA ARG A 132 -8.21 -3.99 16.31
C ARG A 132 -7.15 -2.97 16.76
N ILE A 133 -6.31 -2.55 15.83
CA ILE A 133 -5.19 -1.64 16.10
C ILE A 133 -5.65 -0.20 15.91
N GLU A 134 -5.32 0.68 16.85
CA GLU A 134 -5.43 2.13 16.68
C GLU A 134 -4.15 2.68 16.05
N ILE A 135 -4.31 3.42 14.96
CA ILE A 135 -3.21 4.00 14.19
C ILE A 135 -3.55 5.47 13.95
N GLU A 136 -2.63 6.36 14.32
CA GLU A 136 -2.82 7.80 14.16
C GLU A 136 -3.23 8.15 12.71
N LYS A 137 -4.26 9.00 12.58
CA LYS A 137 -4.84 9.43 11.30
C LYS A 137 -5.39 8.31 10.39
N TYR A 138 -5.50 7.09 10.88
CA TYR A 138 -5.90 5.94 10.06
C TYR A 138 -6.98 5.07 10.73
N SER A 139 -6.88 4.77 12.02
CA SER A 139 -7.88 3.96 12.72
C SER A 139 -8.05 4.36 14.17
N ARG A 140 -9.30 4.26 14.66
CA ARG A 140 -9.66 4.55 16.05
C ARG A 140 -10.78 3.66 16.53
N ILE A 141 -10.68 3.18 17.77
CA ILE A 141 -11.74 2.44 18.46
C ILE A 141 -12.60 3.46 19.21
N VAL A 142 -13.89 3.47 18.89
CA VAL A 142 -14.82 4.47 19.41
C VAL A 142 -15.85 3.78 20.29
N SER A 143 -16.01 4.27 21.52
CA SER A 143 -17.01 3.75 22.45
C SER A 143 -18.43 4.01 21.96
N ARG A 144 -19.38 3.17 22.39
CA ARG A 144 -20.80 3.38 22.07
C ARG A 144 -21.30 4.70 22.64
N GLU A 145 -20.80 5.10 23.80
CA GLU A 145 -21.14 6.33 24.49
C GLU A 145 -20.71 7.57 23.69
N GLU A 146 -19.52 7.55 23.09
CA GLU A 146 -19.06 8.60 22.17
C GLU A 146 -19.92 8.66 20.90
N ILE A 147 -20.35 7.51 20.37
CA ILE A 147 -21.27 7.46 19.22
C ILE A 147 -22.64 8.05 19.58
N ARG A 148 -23.15 7.77 20.79
CA ARG A 148 -24.40 8.38 21.29
C ARG A 148 -24.28 9.89 21.44
N ALA A 149 -23.16 10.38 21.98
CA ALA A 149 -22.88 11.81 22.10
C ALA A 149 -22.83 12.52 20.72
N ASN A 150 -22.35 11.80 19.69
CA ASN A 150 -22.37 12.24 18.30
C ASN A 150 -23.71 11.95 17.58
N THR A 151 -24.81 11.81 18.32
CA THR A 151 -26.16 11.56 17.78
C THR A 151 -26.19 10.42 16.75
N TYR A 152 -25.49 9.32 17.05
CA TYR A 152 -25.38 8.16 16.16
C TYR A 152 -24.88 8.48 14.75
N ASN A 153 -24.18 9.60 14.54
CA ASN A 153 -23.56 9.94 13.27
C ASN A 153 -22.27 9.14 13.12
N LEU A 154 -22.21 8.23 12.16
CA LEU A 154 -21.08 7.33 11.93
C LEU A 154 -20.12 7.86 10.85
N ASN A 155 -20.18 9.15 10.50
CA ASN A 155 -19.29 9.73 9.50
C ASN A 155 -17.82 9.62 9.95
N ILE A 156 -16.98 8.98 9.14
CA ILE A 156 -15.60 8.58 9.51
C ILE A 156 -14.75 9.78 9.96
N PRO A 157 -14.76 10.95 9.29
CA PRO A 157 -13.96 12.11 9.70
C PRO A 157 -14.30 12.68 11.08
N ARG A 158 -15.43 12.30 11.69
CA ARG A 158 -15.75 12.68 13.08
C ARG A 158 -14.89 11.93 14.10
N TYR A 159 -14.39 10.77 13.73
CA TYR A 159 -13.68 9.85 14.62
C TYR A 159 -12.21 9.70 14.25
N VAL A 160 -11.91 9.70 12.96
CA VAL A 160 -10.56 9.59 12.42
C VAL A 160 -10.27 10.85 11.62
N ASP A 161 -9.45 11.74 12.18
CA ASP A 161 -8.97 12.90 11.45
C ASP A 161 -7.76 12.49 10.59
N SER A 162 -8.03 12.21 9.32
CA SER A 162 -6.99 11.91 8.35
C SER A 162 -6.45 13.17 7.66
N SER A 163 -6.98 14.37 7.97
CA SER A 163 -6.60 15.60 7.26
C SER A 163 -5.11 15.93 7.45
N PRO A 164 -4.46 16.54 6.43
CA PRO A 164 -3.15 17.12 6.64
C PRO A 164 -3.23 18.15 7.76
N ALA A 165 -2.17 18.27 8.56
CA ALA A 165 -2.10 19.36 9.53
C ALA A 165 -2.27 20.69 8.78
N ALA A 166 -3.02 21.63 9.36
CA ALA A 166 -3.16 22.95 8.78
C ALA A 166 -1.77 23.57 8.58
N GLU A 167 -1.52 24.11 7.39
CA GLU A 167 -0.28 24.84 7.13
C GLU A 167 -0.26 26.09 8.01
N THR A 168 0.71 26.13 8.92
CA THR A 168 0.97 27.29 9.75
C THR A 168 2.00 28.16 9.05
N TRP A 169 1.64 29.41 8.77
CA TRP A 169 2.56 30.38 8.19
C TRP A 169 3.06 31.30 9.31
N ASP A 170 4.34 31.18 9.66
CA ASP A 170 4.97 32.13 10.56
C ASP A 170 5.29 33.42 9.80
N ILE A 171 4.61 34.51 10.17
CA ILE A 171 4.73 35.82 9.54
C ILE A 171 6.16 36.35 9.66
N TYR A 172 6.83 36.13 10.80
CA TYR A 172 8.19 36.60 11.02
C TYR A 172 9.18 35.82 10.15
N ALA A 173 9.10 34.48 10.13
CA ALA A 173 9.93 33.64 9.27
C ALA A 173 9.77 34.00 7.78
N SER A 174 8.56 34.34 7.36
CA SER A 174 8.26 34.76 5.98
C SER A 174 8.90 36.11 5.61
N MET A 175 9.04 37.02 6.57
CA MET A 175 9.56 38.37 6.35
C MET A 175 11.07 38.48 6.58
N PHE A 176 11.61 37.73 7.54
CA PHE A 176 12.98 37.89 8.05
C PHE A 176 13.83 36.62 7.88
N GLY A 177 13.25 35.54 7.35
CA GLY A 177 13.91 34.24 7.21
C GLY A 177 13.99 33.47 8.53
N GLY A 178 14.58 32.27 8.46
CA GLY A 178 14.66 31.33 9.59
C GLY A 178 13.51 30.32 9.61
N ILE A 179 13.68 29.26 10.40
CA ILE A 179 12.71 28.16 10.52
C ILE A 179 12.18 28.13 11.96
N PRO A 180 10.86 28.20 12.19
CA PRO A 180 10.29 28.14 13.53
C PRO A 180 10.64 26.83 14.24
N LYS A 181 11.04 26.90 15.51
CA LYS A 181 11.33 25.70 16.34
C LYS A 181 10.12 24.76 16.43
N SER A 182 8.91 25.31 16.46
CA SER A 182 7.65 24.55 16.49
C SER A 182 7.46 23.64 15.27
N GLU A 183 7.84 24.10 14.08
CA GLU A 183 7.76 23.29 12.86
C GLU A 183 8.75 22.13 12.89
N ILE A 184 9.95 22.37 13.41
CA ILE A 184 10.95 21.31 13.58
C ILE A 184 10.49 20.31 14.62
N GLU A 185 9.94 20.75 15.75
CA GLU A 185 9.40 19.85 16.77
C GLU A 185 8.26 18.97 16.26
N SER A 186 7.46 19.45 15.30
CA SER A 186 6.43 18.62 14.65
C SER A 186 6.99 17.33 14.02
N LEU A 187 8.25 17.36 13.58
CA LEU A 187 8.97 16.23 12.98
C LEU A 187 9.61 15.28 14.02
N HIS A 188 9.16 15.33 15.28
CA HIS A 188 9.64 14.51 16.41
C HIS A 188 9.82 13.01 16.11
N ASN A 189 9.00 12.41 15.25
CA ASN A 189 9.15 11.00 14.84
C ASN A 189 10.49 10.73 14.14
N TYR A 190 10.97 11.68 13.32
CA TYR A 190 12.27 11.58 12.67
C TYR A 190 13.41 11.82 13.66
N TRP A 191 13.28 12.81 14.55
CA TRP A 191 14.32 13.13 15.54
C TRP A 191 14.49 12.03 16.59
N ARG A 192 13.41 11.34 16.98
CA ARG A 192 13.50 10.15 17.84
C ARG A 192 14.25 9.00 17.17
N ALA A 193 14.11 8.85 15.86
CA ALA A 193 14.80 7.82 15.10
C ALA A 193 16.25 8.19 14.75
N LEU A 194 16.53 9.48 14.58
CA LEU A 194 17.78 10.05 14.08
C LEU A 194 18.21 11.24 14.98
N PRO A 195 18.72 10.97 16.20
CA PRO A 195 18.96 12.01 17.19
C PRO A 195 20.02 13.03 16.76
N ASN A 196 21.10 12.61 16.10
CA ASN A 196 22.19 13.50 15.70
C ASN A 196 21.85 14.30 14.44
N LEU A 197 20.77 13.97 13.72
CA LEU A 197 20.43 14.66 12.48
C LEU A 197 19.99 16.10 12.72
N LYS A 198 19.27 16.35 13.82
CA LYS A 198 18.77 17.70 14.16
C LYS A 198 19.93 18.68 14.37
N ASP A 199 20.93 18.28 15.15
CA ASP A 199 22.07 19.13 15.53
C ASP A 199 23.06 19.38 14.38
N VAL A 200 23.07 18.48 13.39
CA VAL A 200 23.87 18.63 12.18
C VAL A 200 23.22 19.58 11.18
N LEU A 201 21.89 19.58 11.09
CA LEU A 201 21.15 20.38 10.11
C LEU A 201 20.88 21.81 10.57
N PHE A 202 20.66 22.03 11.87
CA PHE A 202 20.20 23.32 12.39
C PHE A 202 21.18 23.91 13.40
N THR A 203 21.31 25.23 13.37
CA THR A 203 22.00 26.00 14.41
C THR A 203 20.96 26.71 15.25
N ASP A 204 20.99 26.48 16.57
CA ASP A 204 20.14 27.20 17.52
C ASP A 204 20.80 28.55 17.85
N ASN A 205 20.06 29.64 17.63
CA ASN A 205 20.53 31.01 17.86
C ASN A 205 19.90 31.62 19.14
N ASP A 206 19.38 30.80 20.06
CA ASP A 206 18.65 31.23 21.28
C ASP A 206 17.41 32.09 21.00
N THR A 207 16.93 32.08 19.75
CA THR A 207 15.67 32.70 19.33
C THR A 207 14.59 31.64 19.10
N PRO A 208 13.32 32.03 18.85
CA PRO A 208 12.28 31.09 18.42
C PRO A 208 12.55 30.44 17.04
N TYR A 209 13.58 30.92 16.33
CA TYR A 209 13.92 30.54 14.96
C TYR A 209 15.31 29.90 14.90
N VAL A 210 15.46 28.91 14.03
CA VAL A 210 16.76 28.29 13.73
C VAL A 210 17.20 28.61 12.31
N SER A 211 18.51 28.57 12.09
CA SER A 211 19.10 28.67 10.75
C SER A 211 19.65 27.33 10.29
N ILE A 212 19.66 27.12 8.97
CA ILE A 212 20.27 25.94 8.36
C ILE A 212 21.80 26.07 8.48
N LYS A 213 22.45 25.02 8.98
CA LYS A 213 23.91 24.99 9.19
C LYS A 213 24.71 24.65 7.92
N THR A 214 24.05 24.06 6.91
CA THR A 214 24.70 23.47 5.74
C THR A 214 24.13 24.00 4.43
N GLU A 215 25.00 24.29 3.46
CA GLU A 215 24.59 24.72 2.12
C GLU A 215 23.93 23.58 1.31
N ASN A 216 24.38 22.32 1.51
CA ASN A 216 23.82 21.15 0.85
C ASN A 216 23.16 20.17 1.84
N ILE A 217 21.84 20.35 2.01
CA ILE A 217 21.01 19.55 2.92
C ILE A 217 21.01 18.07 2.52
N LYS A 218 20.85 17.76 1.22
CA LYS A 218 20.71 16.38 0.73
C LYS A 218 21.98 15.56 0.98
N GLN A 219 23.15 16.15 0.71
CA GLN A 219 24.42 15.49 0.95
C GLN A 219 24.64 15.24 2.45
N THR A 220 24.39 16.26 3.29
CA THR A 220 24.53 16.17 4.74
C THR A 220 23.63 15.09 5.34
N ILE A 221 22.39 14.97 4.88
CA ILE A 221 21.47 13.90 5.28
C ILE A 221 22.03 12.53 4.90
N ASN A 222 22.47 12.33 3.65
CA ASN A 222 23.00 11.03 3.20
C ASN A 222 24.30 10.64 3.90
N GLU A 223 25.12 11.61 4.28
CA GLU A 223 26.40 11.38 4.94
C GLU A 223 26.29 11.18 6.46
N ASN A 224 25.15 11.54 7.05
CA ASN A 224 24.90 11.46 8.48
C ASN A 224 25.08 10.02 9.02
N GLU A 225 25.73 9.90 10.18
CA GLU A 225 26.01 8.61 10.79
C GLU A 225 24.74 7.83 11.15
N ASP A 226 23.69 8.49 11.63
CA ASP A 226 22.47 7.81 12.07
C ASP A 226 21.73 7.20 10.89
N ILE A 227 21.73 7.89 9.74
CA ILE A 227 21.15 7.37 8.50
C ILE A 227 21.96 6.17 7.98
N LYS A 228 23.30 6.27 8.00
CA LYS A 228 24.18 5.14 7.66
C LYS A 228 23.98 3.96 8.61
N LYS A 229 23.81 4.21 9.92
CA LYS A 229 23.52 3.18 10.94
C LYS A 229 22.16 2.52 10.69
N LEU A 230 21.13 3.31 10.38
CA LEU A 230 19.78 2.80 10.06
C LEU A 230 19.80 1.93 8.79
N ALA A 231 20.44 2.41 7.72
CA ALA A 231 20.60 1.65 6.48
C ALA A 231 21.39 0.34 6.71
N LYS A 232 22.45 0.37 7.52
CA LYS A 232 23.20 -0.82 7.91
C LYS A 232 22.35 -1.79 8.74
N LYS A 233 21.52 -1.28 9.64
CA LYS A 233 20.58 -2.08 10.46
C LYS A 233 19.53 -2.79 9.62
N VAL A 234 18.96 -2.10 8.62
CA VAL A 234 18.06 -2.74 7.64
C VAL A 234 18.81 -3.85 6.91
N LYS A 235 19.97 -3.56 6.29
CA LYS A 235 20.76 -4.57 5.57
C LYS A 235 21.14 -5.76 6.45
N SER A 236 21.51 -5.54 7.71
CA SER A 236 21.87 -6.63 8.62
C SER A 236 20.69 -7.52 8.98
N SER A 237 19.47 -6.97 9.02
CA SER A 237 18.25 -7.71 9.38
C SER A 237 17.78 -8.67 8.28
N PHE A 238 18.30 -8.52 7.05
CA PHE A 238 17.98 -9.35 5.89
C PHE A 238 19.16 -10.18 5.38
N LYS A 239 20.27 -10.29 6.14
CA LYS A 239 21.48 -11.02 5.68
C LYS A 239 21.22 -12.50 5.39
N ASP A 240 20.45 -13.15 6.26
CA ASP A 240 20.04 -14.55 6.21
C ASP A 240 18.72 -14.76 5.44
N PHE A 241 18.09 -13.68 4.96
CA PHE A 241 16.79 -13.78 4.28
C PHE A 241 16.89 -14.58 2.99
N ARG A 242 18.01 -14.48 2.26
CA ARG A 242 18.25 -15.29 1.06
C ARG A 242 18.32 -16.78 1.38
N ASP A 243 18.99 -17.15 2.46
CA ASP A 243 19.13 -18.55 2.88
C ASP A 243 17.78 -19.09 3.38
N PHE A 244 17.01 -18.27 4.10
CA PHE A 244 15.64 -18.56 4.49
C PHE A 244 14.74 -18.85 3.27
N LEU A 245 14.72 -17.96 2.27
CA LEU A 245 13.94 -18.15 1.06
C LEU A 245 14.36 -19.41 0.27
N LYS A 246 15.65 -19.72 0.23
CA LYS A 246 16.15 -20.96 -0.40
C LYS A 246 15.57 -22.20 0.29
N ILE A 247 15.58 -22.22 1.62
CA ILE A 247 15.05 -23.36 2.39
C ILE A 247 13.54 -23.50 2.17
N GLU A 248 12.80 -22.41 2.30
CA GLU A 248 11.33 -22.47 2.21
C GLU A 248 10.82 -22.72 0.79
N LEU A 249 11.38 -22.04 -0.23
CA LEU A 249 10.85 -22.09 -1.60
C LEU A 249 11.50 -23.16 -2.49
N ILE A 250 12.76 -23.54 -2.22
CA ILE A 250 13.55 -24.42 -3.11
C ILE A 250 13.83 -25.78 -2.46
N GLU A 251 14.22 -25.84 -1.19
CA GLU A 251 14.54 -27.13 -0.56
C GLU A 251 13.28 -27.91 -0.16
N LYS A 252 12.17 -27.19 0.08
CA LYS A 252 10.87 -27.79 0.43
C LYS A 252 9.86 -27.77 -0.72
N THR A 253 10.28 -27.52 -1.97
CA THR A 253 9.37 -27.24 -3.10
C THR A 253 8.21 -28.22 -3.21
N ASP A 254 8.44 -29.52 -3.03
CA ASP A 254 7.40 -30.56 -3.17
C ASP A 254 6.21 -30.42 -2.19
N ASN A 255 6.39 -29.72 -1.07
CA ASN A 255 5.39 -29.57 -0.01
C ASN A 255 4.94 -28.12 0.20
N VAL A 256 5.37 -27.17 -0.65
CA VAL A 256 5.00 -25.76 -0.51
C VAL A 256 3.52 -25.56 -0.82
N ASN A 257 2.78 -25.03 0.15
CA ASN A 257 1.43 -24.53 -0.08
C ASN A 257 1.52 -23.03 -0.40
N LEU A 258 1.33 -22.66 -1.66
CA LEU A 258 1.47 -21.29 -2.15
C LEU A 258 0.65 -20.26 -1.34
N SER A 259 -0.59 -20.60 -0.97
CA SER A 259 -1.43 -19.66 -0.22
C SER A 259 -0.93 -19.39 1.20
N GLN A 260 -0.30 -20.38 1.83
CA GLN A 260 0.25 -20.23 3.18
C GLN A 260 1.66 -19.64 3.16
N GLU A 261 2.45 -19.96 2.15
CA GLU A 261 3.85 -19.58 2.08
C GLU A 261 4.06 -18.07 1.94
N GLU A 262 3.21 -17.39 1.16
CA GLU A 262 3.21 -15.93 1.07
C GLU A 262 3.03 -15.29 2.45
N THR A 263 2.13 -15.87 3.26
CA THR A 263 1.85 -15.40 4.62
C THR A 263 3.04 -15.66 5.53
N THR A 264 3.66 -16.84 5.44
CA THR A 264 4.87 -17.20 6.22
C THR A 264 6.01 -16.21 5.95
N ILE A 265 6.28 -15.92 4.68
CA ILE A 265 7.34 -14.98 4.28
C ILE A 265 6.98 -13.55 4.71
N SER A 266 5.72 -13.13 4.52
CA SER A 266 5.23 -11.81 4.96
C SER A 266 5.39 -11.62 6.46
N ASP A 267 5.05 -12.63 7.26
CA ASP A 267 5.22 -12.61 8.72
C ASP A 267 6.69 -12.53 9.14
N ASP A 268 7.59 -13.23 8.42
CA ASP A 268 9.04 -13.13 8.66
C ASP A 268 9.59 -11.75 8.32
N ILE A 269 9.19 -11.15 7.19
CA ILE A 269 9.51 -9.77 6.83
C ILE A 269 9.04 -8.81 7.94
N PHE A 270 7.82 -9.00 8.45
CA PHE A 270 7.27 -8.15 9.51
C PHE A 270 8.05 -8.31 10.82
N LYS A 271 8.47 -9.53 11.17
CA LYS A 271 9.32 -9.79 12.35
C LYS A 271 10.67 -9.09 12.22
N ARG A 272 11.32 -9.17 11.06
CA ARG A 272 12.61 -8.52 10.78
C ARG A 272 12.51 -6.99 10.86
N LEU A 273 11.40 -6.42 10.42
CA LEU A 273 11.18 -4.97 10.40
C LEU A 273 10.62 -4.39 11.71
N LYS A 274 10.12 -5.20 12.63
CA LYS A 274 9.42 -4.77 13.86
C LYS A 274 10.15 -3.70 14.68
N ASN A 275 11.48 -3.77 14.76
CA ASN A 275 12.31 -2.88 15.59
C ASN A 275 13.11 -1.85 14.77
N ILE A 276 12.70 -1.57 13.54
CA ILE A 276 13.34 -0.59 12.67
C ILE A 276 12.42 0.63 12.54
N PRO A 277 12.79 1.79 13.13
CA PRO A 277 11.95 2.98 13.06
C PRO A 277 11.89 3.50 11.62
N LEU A 278 10.81 4.22 11.29
CA LEU A 278 10.56 4.87 9.99
C LEU A 278 10.38 3.93 8.78
N VAL A 279 10.52 2.62 8.94
CA VAL A 279 10.30 1.66 7.85
C VAL A 279 8.85 1.18 7.85
N ASP A 280 8.18 1.38 6.72
CA ASP A 280 6.82 0.88 6.51
C ASP A 280 6.87 -0.59 6.08
N LYS A 281 6.51 -1.48 7.02
CA LYS A 281 6.46 -2.93 6.78
C LYS A 281 5.51 -3.31 5.63
N TYR A 282 4.44 -2.55 5.40
CA TYR A 282 3.47 -2.88 4.34
C TYR A 282 4.05 -2.58 2.95
N LYS A 283 4.92 -1.58 2.82
CA LYS A 283 5.67 -1.36 1.57
C LYS A 283 6.62 -2.50 1.26
N ALA A 284 7.27 -3.07 2.28
CA ALA A 284 8.10 -4.26 2.09
C ALA A 284 7.28 -5.47 1.65
N TYR A 285 6.07 -5.63 2.19
CA TYR A 285 5.13 -6.65 1.71
C TYR A 285 4.68 -6.40 0.27
N GLN A 286 4.45 -5.15 -0.15
CA GLN A 286 4.14 -4.87 -1.56
C GLN A 286 5.25 -5.38 -2.50
N ALA A 287 6.50 -5.16 -2.13
CA ALA A 287 7.64 -5.63 -2.94
C ALA A 287 7.71 -7.17 -3.03
N LEU A 288 7.19 -7.90 -2.04
CA LEU A 288 7.03 -9.35 -2.13
C LEU A 288 5.88 -9.71 -3.08
N ASP A 289 4.72 -9.08 -2.89
CA ASP A 289 3.50 -9.32 -3.66
C ASP A 289 3.67 -9.03 -5.16
N ASP A 290 4.37 -7.93 -5.50
CA ASP A 290 4.68 -7.55 -6.88
C ASP A 290 5.42 -8.66 -7.65
N GLU A 291 6.27 -9.42 -6.96
CA GLU A 291 7.04 -10.55 -7.52
C GLU A 291 6.38 -11.91 -7.25
N TRP A 292 5.36 -11.97 -6.40
CA TRP A 292 4.81 -13.24 -5.90
C TRP A 292 4.15 -14.06 -6.99
N GLN A 293 3.47 -13.43 -7.95
CA GLN A 293 2.85 -14.15 -9.08
C GLN A 293 3.87 -14.92 -9.92
N ILE A 294 5.06 -14.34 -10.11
CA ILE A 294 6.15 -14.99 -10.84
C ILE A 294 6.68 -16.15 -10.00
N ILE A 295 6.96 -15.90 -8.71
CA ILE A 295 7.46 -16.91 -7.78
C ILE A 295 6.50 -18.11 -7.67
N SER A 296 5.19 -17.86 -7.54
CA SER A 296 4.19 -18.91 -7.42
C SER A 296 4.07 -19.73 -8.69
N SER A 297 4.09 -19.08 -9.85
CA SER A 297 4.06 -19.75 -11.15
C SER A 297 5.31 -20.64 -11.33
N ASP A 298 6.48 -20.15 -10.96
CA ASP A 298 7.73 -20.92 -11.06
C ASP A 298 7.71 -22.14 -10.13
N ILE A 299 7.20 -21.99 -8.90
CA ILE A 299 7.05 -23.10 -7.95
C ILE A 299 6.07 -24.14 -8.47
N GLU A 300 4.93 -23.74 -9.06
CA GLU A 300 3.97 -24.67 -9.68
C GLU A 300 4.59 -25.48 -10.82
N ILE A 301 5.42 -24.84 -11.66
CA ILE A 301 6.15 -25.52 -12.73
C ILE A 301 7.14 -26.53 -12.12
N ILE A 302 7.89 -26.14 -11.09
CA ILE A 302 8.85 -27.06 -10.45
C ILE A 302 8.13 -28.24 -9.79
N GLN A 303 6.98 -28.01 -9.13
CA GLN A 303 6.19 -29.07 -8.50
C GLN A 303 5.57 -30.03 -9.51
N SER A 304 5.15 -29.54 -10.68
CA SER A 304 4.47 -30.33 -11.72
C SER A 304 5.43 -31.04 -12.68
N GLU A 305 6.49 -30.36 -13.13
CA GLU A 305 7.46 -30.85 -14.13
C GLU A 305 8.78 -31.34 -13.50
N GLY A 306 8.99 -31.10 -12.21
CA GLY A 306 10.23 -31.41 -11.49
C GLY A 306 11.32 -30.35 -11.68
N PHE A 307 12.41 -30.47 -10.92
CA PHE A 307 13.50 -29.48 -10.89
C PHE A 307 14.25 -29.30 -12.22
N GLU A 308 14.19 -30.28 -13.13
CA GLU A 308 14.81 -30.17 -14.45
C GLU A 308 14.17 -29.09 -15.34
N SER A 309 12.93 -28.68 -15.05
CA SER A 309 12.26 -27.55 -15.71
C SER A 309 13.06 -26.25 -15.64
N THR A 310 13.90 -26.08 -14.60
CA THR A 310 14.76 -24.89 -14.43
C THR A 310 15.82 -24.74 -15.52
N LYS A 311 16.15 -25.81 -16.25
CA LYS A 311 17.13 -25.80 -17.35
C LYS A 311 16.47 -25.68 -18.73
N ILE A 312 15.14 -25.66 -18.80
CA ILE A 312 14.40 -25.59 -20.05
C ILE A 312 14.33 -24.15 -20.55
N VAL A 313 14.45 -24.00 -21.87
CA VAL A 313 14.33 -22.72 -22.57
C VAL A 313 13.11 -22.76 -23.47
N ASP A 314 12.35 -21.68 -23.46
CA ASP A 314 11.16 -21.49 -24.27
C ASP A 314 11.42 -20.43 -25.35
N PRO A 315 10.77 -20.55 -26.53
CA PRO A 315 10.84 -19.52 -27.55
C PRO A 315 10.27 -18.21 -27.00
N ASN A 316 11.01 -17.12 -27.17
CA ASN A 316 10.55 -15.80 -26.74
C ASN A 316 9.69 -15.19 -27.85
N MET A 317 8.37 -15.21 -27.70
CA MET A 317 7.43 -14.69 -28.68
C MET A 317 7.14 -13.21 -28.41
N VAL A 318 7.40 -12.34 -29.38
CA VAL A 318 7.18 -10.90 -29.28
C VAL A 318 6.17 -10.45 -30.33
N MET A 319 5.19 -9.66 -29.91
CA MET A 319 4.20 -9.08 -30.81
C MET A 319 4.81 -7.93 -31.60
N LYS A 320 4.89 -8.08 -32.93
CA LYS A 320 5.34 -7.02 -33.84
C LYS A 320 4.26 -6.70 -34.85
N LYS A 321 4.08 -5.40 -35.13
CA LYS A 321 3.21 -4.95 -36.22
C LYS A 321 3.93 -5.14 -37.54
N LYS A 322 3.38 -6.03 -38.37
CA LYS A 322 3.82 -6.22 -39.77
C LYS A 322 2.60 -5.99 -40.66
N ASP A 323 2.69 -5.05 -41.59
CA ASP A 323 1.61 -4.67 -42.52
C ASP A 323 0.26 -4.36 -41.83
N GLY A 324 0.30 -3.64 -40.71
CA GLY A 324 -0.92 -3.21 -39.99
C GLY A 324 -1.63 -4.31 -39.19
N LYS A 325 -1.11 -5.54 -39.15
CA LYS A 325 -1.60 -6.62 -38.28
C LYS A 325 -0.54 -6.97 -37.22
N GLU A 326 -1.00 -7.30 -36.03
CA GLU A 326 -0.13 -7.81 -34.96
C GLU A 326 0.20 -9.28 -35.26
N VAL A 327 1.49 -9.58 -35.41
CA VAL A 327 1.99 -10.93 -35.67
C VAL A 327 2.98 -11.29 -34.57
N GLU A 328 2.82 -12.47 -33.97
CA GLU A 328 3.80 -13.03 -33.04
C GLU A 328 5.03 -13.51 -33.83
N ILE A 329 6.19 -12.93 -33.54
CA ILE A 329 7.48 -13.33 -34.10
C ILE A 329 8.34 -13.86 -32.96
N GLN A 330 8.99 -14.99 -33.17
CA GLN A 330 9.98 -15.50 -32.22
C GLN A 330 11.24 -14.64 -32.26
N GLU A 331 11.52 -13.93 -31.16
CA GLU A 331 12.74 -13.16 -30.94
C GLU A 331 13.62 -13.85 -29.89
N GLY A 332 14.34 -14.87 -30.35
CA GLY A 332 15.28 -15.61 -29.52
C GLY A 332 14.59 -16.58 -28.54
N TRP A 333 15.24 -16.76 -27.39
CA TRP A 333 14.87 -17.74 -26.36
C TRP A 333 14.86 -17.05 -25.01
N LYS A 334 13.97 -17.49 -24.12
CA LYS A 334 13.96 -17.12 -22.70
C LYS A 334 14.01 -18.40 -21.87
N GLY A 335 14.67 -18.36 -20.71
CA GLY A 335 14.54 -19.47 -19.77
C GLY A 335 13.10 -19.57 -19.27
N ARG A 336 12.59 -20.79 -19.11
CA ARG A 336 11.21 -21.03 -18.65
C ARG A 336 10.97 -20.46 -17.25
N ILE A 337 11.89 -20.79 -16.34
CA ILE A 337 11.88 -20.33 -14.94
C ILE A 337 12.99 -19.32 -14.70
N ILE A 338 14.22 -19.60 -15.14
CA ILE A 338 15.38 -18.74 -14.87
C ILE A 338 15.62 -17.77 -16.03
N PRO A 339 15.37 -16.46 -15.87
CA PRO A 339 15.60 -15.49 -16.95
C PRO A 339 17.10 -15.40 -17.28
N PHE A 340 17.45 -15.30 -18.57
CA PHE A 340 18.85 -15.18 -18.98
C PHE A 340 19.53 -13.93 -18.44
N GLU A 341 18.78 -12.85 -18.26
CA GLU A 341 19.25 -11.63 -17.60
C GLU A 341 19.71 -11.87 -16.16
N LEU A 342 19.02 -12.77 -15.43
CA LEU A 342 19.42 -13.14 -14.08
C LEU A 342 20.75 -13.92 -14.10
N VAL A 343 20.89 -14.86 -15.04
CA VAL A 343 22.14 -15.64 -15.24
C VAL A 343 23.31 -14.73 -15.60
N ARG A 344 23.10 -13.77 -16.52
CA ARG A 344 24.09 -12.76 -16.91
C ARG A 344 24.56 -11.95 -15.71
N LYS A 345 23.63 -11.44 -14.91
CA LYS A 345 23.94 -10.58 -13.75
C LYS A 345 24.60 -11.33 -12.60
N THR A 346 24.31 -12.63 -12.42
CA THR A 346 24.77 -13.40 -11.25
C THR A 346 25.99 -14.28 -11.52
N LEU A 347 26.01 -14.99 -12.65
CA LEU A 347 27.05 -15.97 -12.97
C LEU A 347 28.05 -15.46 -14.01
N LEU A 348 27.60 -14.67 -14.99
CA LEU A 348 28.41 -14.20 -16.12
C LEU A 348 28.65 -12.69 -16.09
N LYS A 349 28.75 -12.11 -14.88
CA LYS A 349 28.77 -10.65 -14.71
C LYS A 349 29.92 -9.99 -15.46
N LYS A 350 31.12 -10.60 -15.43
CA LYS A 350 32.30 -10.05 -16.12
C LYS A 350 32.11 -10.00 -17.63
N GLU A 351 31.57 -11.08 -18.19
CA GLU A 351 31.29 -11.19 -19.61
C GLU A 351 30.16 -10.24 -20.03
N SER A 352 29.13 -10.09 -19.19
CA SER A 352 28.02 -9.15 -19.40
C SER A 352 28.49 -7.71 -19.39
N ASP A 353 29.28 -7.31 -18.38
CA ASP A 353 29.83 -5.95 -18.27
C ASP A 353 30.73 -5.62 -19.49
N ALA A 354 31.51 -6.61 -19.96
CA ALA A 354 32.35 -6.45 -21.15
C ALA A 354 31.52 -6.38 -22.45
N LEU A 355 30.39 -7.09 -22.53
CA LEU A 355 29.47 -7.01 -23.66
C LEU A 355 28.78 -5.65 -23.71
N GLU A 356 28.23 -5.18 -22.58
CA GLU A 356 27.57 -3.87 -22.48
C GLU A 356 28.52 -2.73 -22.83
N LEU A 357 29.80 -2.81 -22.43
CA LEU A 357 30.80 -1.82 -22.80
C LEU A 357 31.04 -1.80 -24.31
N LYS A 358 31.10 -2.97 -24.96
CA LYS A 358 31.27 -3.08 -26.40
C LYS A 358 30.04 -2.61 -27.16
N GLU A 359 28.83 -2.90 -26.66
CA GLU A 359 27.58 -2.40 -27.24
C GLU A 359 27.50 -0.89 -27.15
N ARG A 360 27.84 -0.30 -26.00
CA ARG A 360 27.91 1.15 -25.82
C ARG A 360 28.91 1.79 -26.78
N HIS A 361 30.11 1.22 -26.89
CA HIS A 361 31.10 1.71 -27.86
C HIS A 361 30.59 1.60 -29.31
N LYS A 362 29.86 0.54 -29.64
CA LYS A 362 29.26 0.38 -30.97
C LYS A 362 28.19 1.44 -31.23
N GLU A 363 27.33 1.73 -30.26
CA GLU A 363 26.31 2.79 -30.35
C GLU A 363 26.94 4.17 -30.46
N GLU A 364 27.96 4.46 -29.65
CA GLU A 364 28.73 5.70 -29.73
C GLU A 364 29.37 5.86 -31.12
N MET A 365 30.00 4.80 -31.66
CA MET A 365 30.56 4.81 -33.02
C MET A 365 29.49 4.98 -34.10
N ALA A 366 28.32 4.37 -33.95
CA ALA A 366 27.21 4.53 -34.89
C ALA A 366 26.65 5.96 -34.87
N SER A 367 26.46 6.54 -33.69
CA SER A 367 26.05 7.94 -33.52
C SER A 367 27.09 8.90 -34.10
N SER A 368 28.39 8.66 -33.87
CA SER A 368 29.45 9.47 -34.48
C SER A 368 29.49 9.31 -36.00
N LEU A 369 29.22 8.13 -36.55
CA LEU A 369 29.10 7.93 -37.99
C LEU A 369 27.90 8.68 -38.57
N GLU A 370 26.75 8.66 -37.90
CA GLU A 370 25.57 9.44 -38.29
C GLU A 370 25.86 10.94 -38.22
N GLU A 371 26.50 11.45 -37.17
CA GLU A 371 26.92 12.86 -37.08
C GLU A 371 27.88 13.25 -38.21
N ILE A 372 28.85 12.39 -38.53
CA ILE A 372 29.78 12.62 -39.64
C ILE A 372 29.03 12.64 -40.97
N ILE A 373 28.12 11.69 -41.20
CA ILE A 373 27.29 11.64 -42.42
C ILE A 373 26.40 12.88 -42.51
N GLU A 374 25.78 13.31 -41.41
CA GLU A 374 24.97 14.53 -41.39
C GLU A 374 25.80 15.80 -41.64
N SER A 375 27.07 15.82 -41.21
CA SER A 375 27.98 16.96 -41.40
C SER A 375 28.53 17.11 -42.83
N LEU A 376 28.35 16.12 -43.70
CA LEU A 376 28.77 16.20 -45.10
C LEU A 376 27.83 17.12 -45.93
N PRO A 377 28.36 17.90 -46.89
CA PRO A 377 27.56 18.69 -47.84
C PRO A 377 26.61 17.80 -48.65
N GLU A 378 25.43 18.29 -49.01
CA GLU A 378 24.42 17.49 -49.74
C GLU A 378 24.93 16.90 -51.08
N GLU A 379 25.95 17.52 -51.69
CA GLU A 379 26.57 17.04 -52.93
C GLU A 379 27.44 15.78 -52.75
N GLU A 380 27.79 15.41 -51.51
CA GLU A 380 28.58 14.21 -51.16
C GLU A 380 27.77 13.14 -50.38
N LYS A 381 26.46 13.36 -50.19
CA LYS A 381 25.55 12.43 -49.49
C LYS A 381 24.88 11.39 -50.40
N GLU A 382 24.94 11.56 -51.72
CA GLU A 382 24.62 10.51 -52.72
C GLU A 382 25.81 9.57 -52.95
#